data_AF-A0A256ZEQ1-F1
#
_entry.id   AF-A0A256ZEQ1-F1
#
_cell.length_a   1.000
_cell.length_b   1.000
_cell.length_c   1.000
_cell.angle_alpha   90.00
_cell.angle_beta   90.00
_cell.angle_gamma   90.00
#
_symmetry.space_group_name_H-M   'P 1'
#
loop_
_entity.id
_entity.type
_entity.pdbx_description
1 polymer ?
#
loop_
_entity_poly.entity_id
_entity_poly.type
_entity_poly.pdbx_seq_one_letter_code
_entity_poly.pdbx_strand_id
1 'polypeptide(L)'
;MATLSRKTRERLKAELPPAASISNPVDILGDAPPERYEAAVNIVLEDEGVDAVVVIGIMQSPAFIPGKVLKVLKDAKVFGKPLVFVGPGGSYSDRHLKMIEEEAKVPSFKTPEDAVRALKYLVRWSEVRRKHCVR
;
A
#
# COMPACT_ATOMS: atom_id res chain seq x y z
N MET A 1 -3.02 -10.85 -9.74
CA MET A 1 -2.80 -9.47 -9.29
C MET A 1 -3.43 -8.51 -10.29
N ALA A 2 -3.75 -7.28 -9.90
CA ALA A 2 -4.40 -6.30 -10.79
C ALA A 2 -3.53 -5.99 -12.02
N THR A 3 -4.16 -5.83 -13.18
CA THR A 3 -3.48 -5.33 -14.39
C THR A 3 -3.62 -3.82 -14.43
N LEU A 4 -2.54 -3.09 -14.17
CA LEU A 4 -2.57 -1.62 -14.18
C LEU A 4 -2.88 -1.09 -15.57
N SER A 5 -3.74 -0.08 -15.66
CA SER A 5 -4.11 0.54 -16.93
C SER A 5 -2.90 1.20 -17.62
N ARG A 6 -2.98 1.41 -18.94
CA ARG A 6 -1.92 2.12 -19.67
C ARG A 6 -1.67 3.52 -19.08
N LYS A 7 -2.74 4.25 -18.76
CA LYS A 7 -2.70 5.58 -18.14
C LYS A 7 -1.94 5.56 -16.81
N THR A 8 -2.20 4.58 -15.96
CA THR A 8 -1.50 4.43 -14.67
C THR A 8 -0.02 4.15 -14.86
N ARG A 9 0.33 3.23 -15.77
CA ARG A 9 1.75 2.94 -16.06
C ARG A 9 2.49 4.14 -16.64
N GLU A 10 1.85 4.92 -17.51
CA GLU A 10 2.43 6.16 -18.07
C GLU A 10 2.69 7.21 -16.97
N ARG A 11 1.75 7.39 -16.03
CA ARG A 11 1.94 8.29 -14.88
C ARG A 11 3.04 7.80 -13.94
N LEU A 12 3.07 6.51 -13.62
CA LEU A 12 4.15 5.91 -12.81
C LEU A 12 5.51 6.11 -13.49
N LYS A 13 5.59 5.96 -14.82
CA LYS A 13 6.83 6.18 -15.57
C LYS A 13 7.31 7.64 -15.53
N ALA A 14 6.38 8.60 -15.43
CA ALA A 14 6.72 10.01 -15.35
C ALA A 14 7.21 10.43 -13.95
N GLU A 15 6.63 9.84 -12.90
CA GLU A 15 6.95 10.20 -11.50
C GLU A 15 8.09 9.37 -10.88
N LEU A 16 8.29 8.14 -11.36
CA LEU A 16 9.28 7.21 -10.79
C LEU A 16 10.61 7.22 -11.55
N PRO A 17 11.73 6.92 -10.88
CA PRO A 17 13.02 6.77 -11.54
C PRO A 17 12.97 5.70 -12.66
N PRO A 18 13.79 5.81 -13.72
CA PRO A 18 13.80 4.84 -14.82
C PRO A 18 14.09 3.39 -14.40
N ALA A 19 14.76 3.18 -13.27
CA ALA A 19 15.06 1.86 -12.71
C ALA A 19 13.86 1.21 -12.00
N ALA A 20 12.81 1.96 -11.71
CA ALA A 20 11.60 1.46 -11.06
C ALA A 20 10.82 0.50 -11.97
N SER A 21 10.12 -0.47 -11.39
CA SER A 21 9.12 -1.26 -12.11
C SER A 21 7.78 -0.54 -12.04
N ILE A 22 7.20 -0.24 -13.20
CA ILE A 22 5.85 0.33 -13.34
C ILE A 22 4.77 -0.74 -13.57
N SER A 23 5.14 -2.03 -13.46
CA SER A 23 4.20 -3.15 -13.58
C SER A 23 3.62 -3.52 -12.21
N ASN A 24 2.89 -4.64 -12.09
CA ASN A 24 2.41 -5.12 -10.80
C ASN A 24 3.25 -6.33 -10.35
N PRO A 25 4.06 -6.22 -9.27
CA PRO A 25 4.16 -5.11 -8.32
C PRO A 25 4.90 -3.87 -8.85
N VAL A 26 4.49 -2.70 -8.34
CA VAL A 26 5.18 -1.43 -8.57
C VAL A 26 6.39 -1.38 -7.63
N ASP A 27 7.59 -1.42 -8.20
CA ASP A 27 8.84 -1.34 -7.45
C ASP A 27 9.36 0.10 -7.47
N ILE A 28 9.22 0.78 -6.33
CA ILE A 28 9.67 2.16 -6.14
C ILE A 28 11.13 2.27 -5.66
N LEU A 29 11.89 1.18 -5.69
CA LEU A 29 13.28 1.07 -5.24
C LEU A 29 13.45 1.15 -3.71
N GLY A 30 14.54 0.55 -3.21
CA GLY A 30 14.82 0.44 -1.77
C GLY A 30 15.23 1.75 -1.08
N ASP A 31 15.58 2.78 -1.85
CA ASP A 31 15.94 4.13 -1.37
C ASP A 31 14.76 5.11 -1.40
N ALA A 32 13.52 4.62 -1.42
CA ALA A 32 12.34 5.45 -1.61
C ALA A 32 12.13 6.48 -0.48
N PRO A 33 12.17 7.79 -0.79
CA PRO A 33 11.73 8.82 0.13
C PRO A 33 10.20 8.89 0.17
N PRO A 34 9.60 9.57 1.17
CA PRO A 34 8.14 9.63 1.33
C PRO A 34 7.38 10.11 0.10
N GLU A 35 7.95 11.04 -0.65
CA GLU A 35 7.34 11.62 -1.85
C GLU A 35 7.18 10.56 -2.96
N ARG A 36 8.06 9.55 -3.00
CA ARG A 36 7.97 8.43 -3.93
C ARG A 36 6.87 7.45 -3.53
N TYR A 37 6.67 7.24 -2.23
CA TYR A 37 5.49 6.50 -1.73
C TYR A 37 4.21 7.24 -2.08
N GLU A 38 4.16 8.56 -1.86
CA GLU A 38 3.00 9.40 -2.16
C GLU A 38 2.58 9.29 -3.63
N ALA A 39 3.53 9.50 -4.55
CA ALA A 39 3.26 9.39 -5.98
C ALA A 39 2.74 8.00 -6.36
N ALA A 40 3.45 6.93 -5.97
CA ALA A 40 3.07 5.57 -6.35
C ALA A 40 1.73 5.13 -5.74
N VAL A 41 1.51 5.38 -4.44
CA VAL A 41 0.29 4.98 -3.73
C VAL A 41 -0.92 5.69 -4.33
N ASN A 42 -0.83 7.01 -4.55
CA ASN A 42 -1.94 7.78 -5.11
C ASN A 42 -2.26 7.34 -6.54
N ILE A 43 -1.25 7.20 -7.40
CA ILE A 43 -1.44 6.78 -8.80
C ILE A 43 -2.07 5.38 -8.88
N VAL A 44 -1.63 4.44 -8.04
CA VAL A 44 -2.17 3.07 -8.03
C VAL A 44 -3.59 3.03 -7.47
N LEU A 45 -3.89 3.80 -6.41
CA LEU A 45 -5.24 3.86 -5.83
C LEU A 45 -6.25 4.54 -6.75
N GLU A 46 -5.82 5.45 -7.62
CA GLU A 46 -6.68 6.06 -8.64
C GLU A 46 -7.04 5.11 -9.79
N ASP A 47 -6.30 4.01 -9.99
CA ASP A 47 -6.59 3.06 -11.06
C ASP A 47 -7.88 2.29 -10.77
N GLU A 48 -8.88 2.40 -11.64
CA GLU A 48 -10.18 1.73 -11.50
C GLU A 48 -10.08 0.20 -11.47
N GLY A 49 -9.03 -0.38 -12.06
CA GLY A 49 -8.76 -1.82 -12.03
C GLY A 49 -8.09 -2.31 -10.74
N VAL A 50 -7.84 -1.42 -9.78
CA VAL A 50 -7.26 -1.75 -8.47
C VAL A 50 -8.33 -1.68 -7.38
N ASP A 51 -8.63 -2.84 -6.78
CA ASP A 51 -9.59 -2.95 -5.67
C ASP A 51 -8.95 -2.74 -4.28
N ALA A 52 -7.67 -3.07 -4.13
CA ALA A 52 -6.94 -2.99 -2.87
C ALA A 52 -5.44 -2.84 -3.11
N VAL A 53 -4.73 -2.24 -2.16
CA VAL A 53 -3.28 -1.99 -2.25
C VAL A 53 -2.56 -2.54 -1.02
N VAL A 54 -1.46 -3.24 -1.26
CA VAL A 54 -0.48 -3.65 -0.25
C VAL A 54 0.76 -2.77 -0.44
N VAL A 55 1.07 -1.93 0.55
CA VAL A 55 2.28 -1.11 0.55
C VAL A 55 3.34 -1.82 1.37
N ILE A 56 4.51 -2.07 0.79
CA ILE A 56 5.65 -2.68 1.48
C ILE A 56 6.70 -1.59 1.71
N GLY A 57 7.03 -1.33 2.97
CA GLY A 57 8.03 -0.33 3.35
C GLY A 57 9.20 -0.95 4.11
N ILE A 58 10.41 -0.79 3.57
CA ILE A 58 11.66 -1.27 4.18
C ILE A 58 12.26 -0.13 5.02
N MET A 59 11.99 -0.13 6.32
CA MET A 59 12.32 1.01 7.22
C MET A 59 13.81 1.16 7.58
N GLN A 60 14.67 0.28 7.07
CA GLN A 60 16.13 0.35 7.25
C GLN A 60 16.81 1.34 6.29
N SER A 61 16.08 1.84 5.28
CA SER A 61 16.58 2.84 4.35
C SER A 61 16.64 4.22 5.00
N PRO A 62 17.78 4.96 4.92
CA PRO A 62 17.87 6.33 5.44
C PRO A 62 16.89 7.31 4.78
N ALA A 63 16.46 7.01 3.55
CA ALA A 63 15.47 7.81 2.84
C ALA A 63 14.04 7.59 3.38
N PHE A 64 13.79 6.45 4.04
CA PHE A 64 12.48 6.16 4.60
C PHE A 64 12.26 6.98 5.87
N ILE A 65 11.29 7.90 5.83
CA ILE A 65 10.93 8.73 6.99
C ILE A 65 9.56 8.28 7.50
N PRO A 66 9.48 7.45 8.58
CA PRO A 66 8.26 6.79 8.99
C PRO A 66 7.07 7.73 9.21
N GLY A 67 7.27 8.86 9.90
CA GLY A 67 6.19 9.83 10.15
C GLY A 67 5.62 10.46 8.88
N LYS A 68 6.45 10.66 7.84
CA LYS A 68 5.98 11.18 6.55
C LYS A 68 5.27 10.10 5.73
N VAL A 69 5.79 8.86 5.72
CA VAL A 69 5.11 7.73 5.06
C VAL A 69 3.77 7.43 5.74
N LEU A 70 3.70 7.53 7.06
CA LEU A 70 2.44 7.43 7.80
C LEU A 70 1.42 8.46 7.33
N LYS A 71 1.84 9.72 7.13
CA LYS A 71 0.98 10.76 6.57
C LYS A 71 0.46 10.36 5.18
N VAL A 72 1.32 9.85 4.29
CA VAL A 72 0.92 9.35 2.98
C VAL A 72 -0.16 8.26 3.09
N LEU A 73 0.05 7.27 3.96
CA LEU A 73 -0.92 6.18 4.17
C LEU A 73 -2.25 6.70 4.74
N LYS A 74 -2.21 7.72 5.60
CA LYS A 74 -3.40 8.36 6.18
C LYS A 74 -4.18 9.13 5.12
N ASP A 75 -3.50 9.92 4.30
CA ASP A 75 -4.11 10.75 3.26
C ASP A 75 -4.70 9.89 2.13
N ALA A 76 -4.04 8.77 1.80
CA ALA A 76 -4.49 7.78 0.82
C ALA A 76 -5.87 7.14 1.13
N LYS A 77 -6.38 7.29 2.37
CA LYS A 77 -7.72 6.80 2.73
C LYS A 77 -8.84 7.52 1.98
N VAL A 78 -8.58 8.72 1.43
CA VAL A 78 -9.55 9.47 0.62
C VAL A 78 -10.05 8.68 -0.59
N PHE A 79 -9.26 7.73 -1.11
CA PHE A 79 -9.64 6.89 -2.25
C PHE A 79 -10.66 5.80 -1.89
N GLY A 80 -10.92 5.55 -0.61
CA GLY A 80 -11.95 4.59 -0.16
C GLY A 80 -11.65 3.11 -0.45
N LYS A 81 -10.48 2.79 -1.00
CA LYS A 81 -10.05 1.42 -1.28
C LYS A 81 -9.25 0.83 -0.11
N PRO A 82 -9.41 -0.46 0.22
CA PRO A 82 -8.58 -1.12 1.23
C PRO A 82 -7.08 -0.95 0.96
N LEU A 83 -6.38 -0.41 1.96
CA LEU A 83 -4.95 -0.21 1.99
C LEU A 83 -4.40 -0.94 3.22
N VAL A 84 -3.37 -1.75 3.04
CA VAL A 84 -2.64 -2.39 4.14
C VAL A 84 -1.15 -2.11 3.99
N PHE A 85 -0.45 -2.03 5.13
CA PHE A 85 0.98 -1.77 5.15
C PHE A 85 1.75 -3.00 5.64
N VAL A 86 2.92 -3.24 5.06
CA VAL A 86 3.84 -4.31 5.44
C VAL A 86 5.19 -3.69 5.74
N GLY A 87 5.69 -3.90 6.96
CA GLY A 87 7.00 -3.44 7.39
C GLY A 87 7.80 -4.58 8.00
N PRO A 88 8.56 -5.34 7.19
CA PRO A 88 9.43 -6.38 7.72
C PRO A 88 10.50 -5.78 8.65
N GLY A 89 10.96 -6.57 9.61
CA GLY A 89 12.06 -6.20 10.50
C GLY A 89 11.82 -6.54 11.96
N GLY A 90 12.64 -5.94 12.83
CA GLY A 90 12.60 -6.16 14.28
C GLY A 90 11.83 -5.08 15.04
N SER A 91 12.22 -4.84 16.29
CA SER A 91 11.55 -3.91 17.22
C SER A 91 11.39 -2.48 16.68
N TYR A 92 12.31 -2.02 15.82
CA TYR A 92 12.19 -0.73 15.14
C TYR A 92 10.99 -0.69 14.19
N SER A 93 10.84 -1.69 13.33
CA SER A 93 9.68 -1.82 12.44
C SER A 93 8.39 -1.98 13.24
N ASP A 94 8.41 -2.83 14.29
CA ASP A 94 7.24 -3.08 15.15
C ASP A 94 6.66 -1.81 15.77
N ARG A 95 7.53 -0.93 16.27
CA ARG A 95 7.11 0.36 16.85
C ARG A 95 6.37 1.22 15.82
N HIS A 96 6.88 1.28 14.60
CA HIS A 96 6.30 2.10 13.55
C HIS A 96 5.06 1.46 12.92
N LEU A 97 4.98 0.13 12.84
CA LEU A 97 3.75 -0.58 12.46
C LEU A 97 2.62 -0.21 13.43
N LYS A 98 2.89 -0.28 14.74
CA LYS A 98 1.93 0.12 15.77
C LYS A 98 1.51 1.60 15.63
N MET A 99 2.47 2.50 15.38
CA MET A 99 2.19 3.92 15.14
C MET A 99 1.28 4.13 13.91
N ILE A 100 1.54 3.43 12.80
CA ILE A 100 0.71 3.48 11.58
C ILE A 100 -0.71 3.00 11.88
N GLU A 101 -0.86 1.90 12.62
CA GLU A 101 -2.19 1.39 13.01
C GLU A 101 -2.94 2.38 13.92
N GLU A 102 -2.26 2.98 14.88
CA GLU A 102 -2.86 3.88 15.86
C GLU A 102 -3.24 5.24 15.24
N GLU A 103 -2.40 5.80 14.38
CA GLU A 103 -2.55 7.17 13.88
C GLU A 103 -3.13 7.27 12.48
N ALA A 104 -2.70 6.41 11.54
CA ALA A 104 -3.25 6.38 10.18
C ALA A 104 -4.50 5.49 10.09
N LYS A 105 -4.72 4.60 11.07
CA LYS A 105 -5.78 3.58 11.06
C LYS A 105 -5.69 2.70 9.81
N VAL A 106 -4.47 2.26 9.50
CA VAL A 106 -4.14 1.36 8.39
C VAL A 106 -3.66 0.03 8.97
N PRO A 107 -4.31 -1.11 8.66
CA PRO A 107 -3.85 -2.42 9.15
C PRO A 107 -2.42 -2.69 8.71
N SER A 108 -1.55 -3.06 9.65
CA SER A 108 -0.12 -3.18 9.42
C SER A 108 0.40 -4.56 9.81
N PHE A 109 1.25 -5.14 8.98
CA PHE A 109 1.72 -6.52 9.14
C PHE A 109 3.24 -6.59 9.05
N LYS A 110 3.83 -7.60 9.70
CA LYS A 110 5.28 -7.87 9.58
C LYS A 110 5.62 -8.56 8.27
N THR A 111 4.69 -9.35 7.73
CA THR A 111 4.91 -10.22 6.58
C THR A 111 3.89 -9.95 5.48
N PRO A 112 4.29 -10.05 4.19
CA PRO A 112 3.35 -9.99 3.07
C PRO A 112 2.28 -11.09 3.15
N GLU A 113 2.61 -12.27 3.66
CA GLU A 113 1.72 -13.41 3.81
C GLU A 113 0.55 -13.09 4.74
N ASP A 114 0.81 -12.42 5.85
CA ASP A 114 -0.22 -12.02 6.80
C ASP A 114 -1.13 -10.93 6.22
N ALA A 115 -0.56 -9.96 5.51
CA ALA A 115 -1.32 -8.92 4.81
C ALA A 115 -2.25 -9.52 3.75
N VAL A 116 -1.74 -10.44 2.92
CA VAL A 116 -2.54 -11.13 1.90
C VAL A 116 -3.61 -12.02 2.54
N ARG A 117 -3.30 -12.69 3.67
CA ARG A 117 -4.28 -13.48 4.43
C ARG A 117 -5.42 -12.61 4.96
N ALA A 118 -5.12 -11.43 5.50
CA ALA A 118 -6.12 -10.47 5.94
C ALA A 118 -7.01 -10.00 4.78
N LEU A 119 -6.41 -9.64 3.63
CA LEU A 119 -7.17 -9.26 2.43
C LEU A 119 -8.04 -10.40 1.91
N LYS A 120 -7.56 -11.65 1.95
CA LYS A 120 -8.36 -12.82 1.59
C LYS A 120 -9.61 -12.96 2.46
N TYR A 121 -9.51 -12.70 3.76
CA TYR A 121 -10.68 -12.69 4.65
C TYR A 121 -11.64 -11.55 4.34
N LEU A 122 -11.12 -10.36 4.02
CA LEU A 122 -11.95 -9.22 3.59
C LEU A 122 -12.74 -9.53 2.31
N VAL A 123 -12.10 -10.16 1.33
CA VAL A 123 -12.76 -10.60 0.09
C VAL A 123 -13.87 -11.63 0.38
N ARG A 124 -13.55 -12.68 1.15
CA ARG A 124 -14.54 -13.70 1.55
C ARG A 124 -15.73 -13.09 2.30
N TRP A 125 -15.46 -12.15 3.20
CA TRP A 125 -16.50 -11.44 3.92
C TRP A 125 -17.40 -10.63 2.98
N SER A 126 -16.80 -9.93 2.02
CA SER A 126 -17.54 -9.20 0.97
C SER A 126 -18.44 -10.11 0.14
N GLU A 127 -17.95 -11.30 -0.24
CA GLU A 127 -18.73 -12.31 -0.96
C GLU A 127 -19.91 -12.83 -0.12
N VAL A 128 -19.68 -13.17 1.15
CA VAL A 128 -20.73 -13.63 2.07
C VAL A 128 -21.79 -12.55 2.28
N ARG A 129 -21.36 -11.29 2.52
CA ARG A 129 -22.28 -10.16 2.66
C ARG A 129 -23.12 -9.93 1.40
N ARG A 130 -22.52 -10.05 0.21
CA ARG A 130 -23.24 -9.91 -1.06
C ARG A 130 -24.21 -11.07 -1.32
N LYS A 131 -23.97 -12.26 -0.76
CA LYS A 131 -24.87 -13.42 -0.93
C LYS A 131 -26.03 -13.42 0.06
N HIS A 132 -25.80 -12.97 1.29
CA HIS A 132 -26.75 -13.19 2.41
C HIS A 132 -27.26 -11.90 3.06
N CYS A 133 -26.68 -10.74 2.76
CA CYS A 133 -27.07 -9.46 3.35
C CYS A 133 -27.53 -8.45 2.31
N VAL A 134 -27.95 -8.89 1.11
CA VAL A 134 -28.65 -8.01 0.17
C VAL A 134 -29.98 -7.63 0.81
N ARG A 135 -30.08 -6.34 1.17
CA ARG A 135 -31.36 -5.62 1.23
C ARG A 135 -31.85 -5.38 -0.18
#